data_AF-A0A0P0C3K6-F1
#
_entry.id   AF-A0A0P0C3K6-F1
#
_cell.length_a   1.000
_cell.length_b   1.000
_cell.length_c   1.000
_cell.angle_alpha   90.00
_cell.angle_beta   90.00
_cell.angle_gamma   90.00
#
_symmetry.space_group_name_H-M   'P 1'
#
loop_
_entity.id
_entity.type
_entity.pdbx_description
1 polymer ?
#
loop_
_entity_poly.entity_id
_entity_poly.type
_entity_poly.pdbx_seq_one_letter_code
_entity_poly.pdbx_strand_id
1 'polypeptide(L)'
;RAAHTLKGMSATMGYTDLAHLTHLMENVLDAIRNGEMPVTSDWLDVLFEALDHLEEMVQSIIDGGDGKRDISEVSAKLDVNAVHETAASAETAEPPASKQQASTEWNYDEFERTVIEEAEEQGFSRYEITVSLNESCMLKAVRVYMIFEKLNEAGEVAKTIPAAEVLETEDFGTDFQVCFLTKQPAEEIKELISGISEVENVKISAGAPLKTAEKPQAAEPVKEAPVKKAEKQPKPQAKTEEQPKHHSGSKTIRVNIERLDSSMNLFEELVIDRGRLEQIAKELDHNELTETVERLTRISGDLQSITLNMRMVPVET
;
A
#
# COMPACT_ATOMS: atom_id res chain seq x y z
N ARG A 1 7.01 -8.11 -15.53
CA ARG A 1 7.66 -9.40 -15.14
C ARG A 1 9.19 -9.31 -15.18
N ALA A 2 9.85 -9.16 -16.33
CA ALA A 2 11.32 -9.03 -16.36
C ALA A 2 11.84 -7.84 -15.53
N ALA A 3 11.18 -6.68 -15.65
CA ALA A 3 11.47 -5.49 -14.82
C ALA A 3 11.30 -5.76 -13.31
N HIS A 4 10.22 -6.43 -12.90
CA HIS A 4 9.97 -6.84 -11.51
C HIS A 4 11.10 -7.69 -10.92
N THR A 5 11.55 -8.71 -11.66
CA THR A 5 12.63 -9.60 -11.22
C THR A 5 13.96 -8.84 -11.13
N LEU A 6 14.26 -7.97 -12.10
CA LEU A 6 15.45 -7.12 -12.10
C LEU A 6 15.44 -6.13 -10.93
N LYS A 7 14.31 -5.50 -10.61
CA LYS A 7 14.14 -4.64 -9.43
C LYS A 7 14.45 -5.39 -8.14
N GLY A 8 13.84 -6.57 -7.94
CA GLY A 8 14.04 -7.37 -6.73
C GLY A 8 15.50 -7.80 -6.54
N MET A 9 16.16 -8.26 -7.61
CA MET A 9 17.58 -8.63 -7.56
C MET A 9 18.49 -7.42 -7.31
N SER A 10 18.21 -6.28 -7.96
CA SER A 10 19.03 -5.07 -7.85
C SER A 10 18.93 -4.41 -6.47
N ALA A 11 17.72 -4.37 -5.90
CA ALA A 11 17.47 -3.88 -4.55
C ALA A 11 18.17 -4.75 -3.49
N THR A 12 18.10 -6.08 -3.64
CA THR A 12 18.76 -7.03 -2.72
C THR A 12 20.28 -6.89 -2.74
N MET A 13 20.86 -6.52 -3.89
CA MET A 13 22.30 -6.33 -4.07
C MET A 13 22.78 -4.91 -3.75
N GLY A 14 21.87 -3.98 -3.43
CA GLY A 14 22.19 -2.59 -3.07
C GLY A 14 22.46 -1.66 -4.26
N TYR A 15 22.07 -2.06 -5.48
CA TYR A 15 22.18 -1.20 -6.68
C TYR A 15 20.95 -0.30 -6.79
N THR A 16 20.97 0.81 -6.05
CA THR A 16 19.83 1.74 -5.88
C THR A 16 19.34 2.33 -7.20
N ASP A 17 20.26 2.80 -8.05
CA ASP A 17 19.90 3.48 -9.29
C ASP A 17 19.26 2.49 -10.28
N LEU A 18 19.77 1.24 -10.30
CA LEU A 18 19.25 0.17 -11.14
C LEU A 18 17.86 -0.27 -10.65
N ALA A 19 17.66 -0.36 -9.33
CA ALA A 19 16.37 -0.64 -8.71
C ALA A 19 15.34 0.48 -8.98
N HIS A 20 15.77 1.74 -8.94
CA HIS A 20 14.92 2.90 -9.22
C HIS A 20 14.48 2.94 -10.69
N LEU A 21 15.42 2.78 -11.63
CA LEU A 21 15.10 2.76 -13.06
C LEU A 21 14.16 1.60 -13.42
N THR A 22 14.43 0.41 -12.89
CA THR A 22 13.57 -0.78 -13.11
C THR A 22 12.18 -0.62 -12.50
N HIS A 23 12.05 0.08 -11.38
CA HIS A 23 10.77 0.42 -10.78
C HIS A 23 9.95 1.38 -11.65
N LEU A 24 10.56 2.43 -12.19
CA LEU A 24 9.88 3.36 -13.10
C LEU A 24 9.42 2.67 -14.39
N MET A 25 10.28 1.83 -14.98
CA MET A 25 9.92 1.01 -16.13
C MET A 25 8.78 0.02 -15.82
N GLU A 26 8.78 -0.59 -14.62
CA GLU A 26 7.70 -1.46 -14.15
C GLU A 26 6.35 -0.71 -14.12
N ASN A 27 6.32 0.50 -13.55
CA ASN A 27 5.11 1.31 -13.46
C ASN A 27 4.52 1.68 -14.83
N VAL A 28 5.36 2.09 -15.79
CA VAL A 28 4.93 2.39 -17.17
C VAL A 28 4.37 1.14 -17.84
N LEU A 29 5.06 0.01 -17.71
CA LEU A 29 4.64 -1.26 -18.33
C LEU A 29 3.35 -1.81 -17.70
N ASP A 30 3.15 -1.62 -16.40
CA ASP A 30 1.92 -2.03 -15.72
C ASP A 30 0.73 -1.13 -16.09
N ALA A 31 0.93 0.19 -16.22
CA ALA A 31 -0.11 1.11 -16.72
C ALA A 31 -0.55 0.77 -18.16
N ILE A 32 0.40 0.43 -19.03
CA ILE A 32 0.12 -0.05 -20.39
C ILE A 32 -0.64 -1.39 -20.34
N ARG A 33 -0.21 -2.31 -19.47
CA ARG A 33 -0.80 -3.65 -19.34
C ARG A 33 -2.23 -3.62 -18.82
N ASN A 34 -2.54 -2.73 -17.88
CA ASN A 34 -3.86 -2.56 -17.29
C ASN A 34 -4.82 -1.74 -18.18
N GLY A 35 -4.33 -1.23 -19.31
CA GLY A 35 -5.11 -0.41 -20.23
C GLY A 35 -5.37 1.01 -19.74
N GLU A 36 -4.63 1.46 -18.73
CA GLU A 36 -4.69 2.81 -18.17
C GLU A 36 -4.01 3.82 -19.09
N MET A 37 -3.05 3.35 -19.91
CA MET A 37 -2.30 4.16 -20.87
C MET A 37 -2.25 3.50 -22.26
N PRO A 38 -2.51 4.25 -23.36
CA PRO A 38 -2.30 3.73 -24.71
C PRO A 38 -0.80 3.64 -25.03
N VAL A 39 -0.42 2.57 -25.73
CA VAL A 39 0.95 2.43 -26.26
C VAL A 39 1.15 3.44 -27.39
N THR A 40 2.01 4.44 -27.17
CA THR A 40 2.44 5.42 -28.18
C THR A 40 3.90 5.21 -28.57
N SER A 41 4.32 5.76 -29.72
CA SER A 41 5.73 5.72 -30.16
C SER A 41 6.64 6.37 -29.13
N ASP A 42 6.22 7.52 -28.60
CA ASP A 42 7.00 8.28 -27.62
C ASP A 42 7.29 7.46 -26.34
N TRP A 43 6.29 6.70 -25.84
CA TRP A 43 6.50 5.82 -24.69
C TRP A 43 7.42 4.64 -25.00
N LEU A 44 7.35 4.08 -26.21
CA LEU A 44 8.27 3.04 -26.64
C LEU A 44 9.70 3.56 -26.74
N ASP A 45 9.90 4.78 -27.27
CA ASP A 45 11.21 5.41 -27.38
C ASP A 45 11.82 5.67 -25.99
N VAL A 46 11.01 6.15 -25.04
CA VAL A 46 11.45 6.34 -23.64
C VAL A 46 11.77 5.01 -22.95
N LEU A 47 10.99 3.95 -23.21
CA LEU A 47 11.28 2.61 -22.67
C LEU A 47 12.55 1.99 -23.26
N PHE A 48 12.85 2.25 -24.53
CA PHE A 48 14.11 1.82 -25.15
C PHE A 48 15.31 2.61 -24.62
N GLU A 49 15.17 3.93 -24.46
CA GLU A 49 16.20 4.76 -23.81
C GLU A 49 16.49 4.22 -22.40
N ALA A 50 15.44 3.92 -21.62
CA ALA A 50 15.58 3.31 -20.30
C ALA A 50 16.26 1.93 -20.32
N LEU A 51 15.97 1.11 -21.33
CA LEU A 51 16.62 -0.19 -21.52
C LEU A 51 18.12 -0.04 -21.81
N ASP A 52 18.50 0.91 -22.67
CA ASP A 52 19.91 1.20 -22.97
C ASP A 52 20.65 1.63 -21.70
N HIS A 53 20.00 2.48 -20.88
CA HIS A 53 20.55 2.87 -19.58
C HIS A 53 20.73 1.69 -18.62
N LEU A 54 19.75 0.79 -18.57
CA LEU A 54 19.79 -0.42 -17.75
C LEU A 54 20.92 -1.35 -18.19
N GLU A 55 21.08 -1.58 -19.51
CA GLU A 55 22.16 -2.42 -20.05
C GLU A 55 23.55 -1.87 -19.69
N GLU A 56 23.75 -0.55 -19.82
CA GLU A 56 25.02 0.08 -19.45
C GLU A 56 25.31 0.00 -17.94
N MET A 57 24.28 0.14 -17.09
CA MET A 57 24.43 0.01 -15.64
C MET A 57 24.80 -1.42 -15.25
N VAL A 58 24.18 -2.43 -15.88
CA VAL A 58 24.53 -3.84 -15.68
C VAL A 58 25.95 -4.12 -16.18
N GLN A 59 26.34 -3.56 -17.32
CA GLN A 59 27.70 -3.73 -17.85
C GLN A 59 28.75 -3.11 -16.91
N SER A 60 28.49 -1.93 -16.36
CA SER A 60 29.33 -1.29 -15.34
C SER A 60 29.53 -2.20 -14.11
N ILE A 61 28.46 -2.86 -13.65
CA ILE A 61 28.52 -3.81 -12.53
C ILE A 61 29.36 -5.05 -12.89
N ILE A 62 29.19 -5.59 -14.10
CA ILE A 62 29.97 -6.74 -14.60
C ILE A 62 31.46 -6.41 -14.65
N ASP A 63 31.80 -5.18 -15.05
CA ASP A 63 33.18 -4.70 -15.14
C ASP A 63 33.79 -4.30 -13.76
N GLY A 64 33.02 -4.47 -12.67
CA GLY A 64 33.45 -4.23 -11.29
C GLY A 64 33.21 -2.81 -10.76
N GLY A 65 32.40 -2.01 -11.47
CA GLY A 65 31.92 -0.69 -11.05
C GLY A 65 30.73 -0.74 -10.08
N ASP A 66 30.25 0.43 -9.65
CA ASP A 66 29.14 0.57 -8.69
C ASP A 66 27.78 0.75 -9.38
N GLY A 67 27.71 0.67 -10.71
CA GLY A 67 26.46 0.77 -11.47
C GLY A 67 25.81 2.16 -11.45
N LYS A 68 26.48 3.17 -10.90
CA LYS A 68 25.93 4.53 -10.81
C LYS A 68 25.96 5.22 -12.15
N ARG A 69 24.82 5.81 -12.50
CA ARG A 69 24.68 6.60 -13.72
C ARG A 69 23.68 7.72 -13.48
N ASP A 70 23.92 8.85 -14.12
CA ASP A 70 22.92 9.91 -14.16
C ASP A 70 21.73 9.44 -15.00
N ILE A 71 20.67 9.04 -14.33
CA ILE A 71 19.39 8.61 -14.92
C ILE A 71 18.32 9.70 -14.79
N SER A 72 18.67 10.90 -14.33
CA SER A 72 17.71 11.97 -13.98
C SER A 72 16.80 12.35 -15.15
N GLU A 73 17.34 12.43 -16.36
CA GLU A 73 16.58 12.79 -17.57
C GLU A 73 15.57 11.71 -17.97
N VAL A 74 15.95 10.43 -17.87
CA VAL A 74 15.11 9.30 -18.26
C VAL A 74 14.10 8.96 -17.17
N SER A 75 14.49 9.09 -15.90
CA SER A 75 13.58 8.99 -14.77
C SER A 75 12.47 10.04 -14.84
N ALA A 76 12.77 11.27 -15.26
CA ALA A 76 11.76 12.31 -15.47
C ALA A 76 10.79 11.99 -16.63
N LYS A 77 11.26 11.34 -17.70
CA LYS A 77 10.40 10.92 -18.83
C LYS A 77 9.53 9.71 -18.48
N LEU A 78 10.02 8.82 -17.62
CA LEU A 78 9.31 7.60 -17.17
C LEU A 78 8.33 7.85 -16.01
N ASP A 79 8.39 9.01 -15.36
CA ASP A 79 7.45 9.34 -14.29
C ASP A 79 6.05 9.62 -14.86
N VAL A 80 5.25 8.57 -14.93
CA VAL A 80 3.87 8.58 -15.42
C VAL A 80 2.97 9.55 -14.62
N ASN A 81 3.31 9.84 -13.36
CA ASN A 81 2.54 10.77 -12.53
C ASN A 81 2.72 12.23 -12.96
N ALA A 82 3.80 12.59 -13.66
CA ALA A 82 3.98 13.91 -14.25
C ALA A 82 3.15 14.10 -15.54
N VAL A 83 2.72 13.00 -16.18
CA VAL A 83 2.02 13.04 -17.48
C VAL A 83 0.51 13.23 -17.33
N HIS A 84 -0.05 13.02 -16.13
CA HIS A 84 -1.45 13.37 -15.85
C HIS A 84 -1.68 14.88 -15.60
N GLU A 85 -0.64 15.68 -15.43
CA GLU A 85 -0.73 17.14 -15.32
C GLU A 85 -0.57 17.89 -16.65
N THR A 86 -0.10 17.24 -17.73
CA THR A 86 0.29 17.93 -18.97
C THR A 86 -0.82 18.16 -20.00
N ALA A 87 -2.10 18.01 -19.61
CA ALA A 87 -3.24 18.46 -20.42
C ALA A 87 -3.89 19.77 -19.93
N ALA A 88 -3.41 20.37 -18.83
CA ALA A 88 -4.05 21.55 -18.25
C ALA A 88 -3.08 22.55 -17.61
N SER A 89 -2.11 23.07 -18.36
CA SER A 89 -1.67 24.49 -18.24
C SER A 89 -0.58 24.83 -19.24
N ALA A 90 -0.97 25.51 -20.31
CA ALA A 90 -0.10 26.53 -20.89
C ALA A 90 -0.38 27.84 -20.14
N GLU A 91 0.71 28.57 -19.83
CA GLU A 91 0.77 29.86 -19.11
C GLU A 91 0.45 29.75 -17.60
N THR A 92 1.40 29.91 -16.69
CA THR A 92 2.17 31.14 -16.48
C THR A 92 3.37 30.88 -15.55
N ALA A 93 4.39 31.71 -15.70
CA ALA A 93 5.72 31.63 -15.10
C ALA A 93 5.82 31.60 -13.55
N GLU A 94 6.81 30.85 -13.04
CA GLU A 94 7.53 31.06 -11.77
C GLU A 94 8.25 32.44 -11.73
N PRO A 95 8.75 32.98 -10.58
CA PRO A 95 9.05 32.35 -9.26
C PRO A 95 8.59 33.24 -8.04
N PRO A 96 9.03 33.07 -6.76
CA PRO A 96 9.81 32.00 -6.10
C PRO A 96 9.16 31.42 -4.81
N ALA A 97 9.71 30.28 -4.39
CA ALA A 97 9.80 29.71 -3.04
C ALA A 97 8.98 30.38 -1.91
N SER A 98 7.86 29.75 -1.55
CA SER A 98 7.17 29.95 -0.28
C SER A 98 6.37 28.68 0.06
N LYS A 99 6.88 27.93 1.04
CA LYS A 99 6.16 26.97 1.91
C LYS A 99 5.03 26.20 1.22
N GLN A 100 5.37 25.07 0.61
CA GLN A 100 4.39 24.03 0.31
C GLN A 100 3.72 23.59 1.62
N GLN A 101 2.50 24.08 1.84
CA GLN A 101 1.53 23.34 2.61
C GLN A 101 1.31 22.02 1.88
N ALA A 102 1.80 20.93 2.46
CA ALA A 102 1.51 19.58 2.04
C ALA A 102 -0.02 19.44 1.91
N SER A 103 -0.49 19.21 0.68
CA SER A 103 -1.84 18.73 0.42
C SER A 103 -2.04 17.47 1.26
N THR A 104 -2.95 17.58 2.22
CA THR A 104 -3.25 16.60 3.27
C THR A 104 -4.17 15.51 2.73
N GLU A 105 -3.81 14.89 1.60
CA GLU A 105 -4.62 13.81 1.02
C GLU A 105 -3.88 12.47 1.16
N TRP A 106 -4.34 11.69 2.13
CA TRP A 106 -3.94 10.31 2.28
C TRP A 106 -4.52 9.48 1.13
N ASN A 107 -3.65 9.07 0.21
CA ASN A 107 -4.01 8.10 -0.81
C ASN A 107 -3.57 6.70 -0.37
N TYR A 108 -4.54 5.86 -0.04
CA TYR A 108 -4.31 4.46 0.32
C TYR A 108 -4.55 3.57 -0.90
N ASP A 109 -3.62 2.65 -1.16
CA ASP A 109 -3.80 1.60 -2.17
C ASP A 109 -4.81 0.54 -1.70
N GLU A 110 -5.13 -0.44 -2.55
CA GLU A 110 -6.14 -1.45 -2.22
C GLU A 110 -5.72 -2.38 -1.07
N PHE A 111 -4.42 -2.65 -0.91
CA PHE A 111 -3.89 -3.48 0.16
C PHE A 111 -3.92 -2.73 1.49
N GLU A 112 -3.40 -1.51 1.52
CA GLU A 112 -3.42 -0.60 2.66
C GLU A 112 -4.86 -0.37 3.14
N ARG A 113 -5.82 -0.17 2.21
CA ARG A 113 -7.24 -0.06 2.56
C ARG A 113 -7.77 -1.32 3.21
N THR A 114 -7.46 -2.49 2.65
CA THR A 114 -7.92 -3.77 3.21
C THR A 114 -7.39 -3.97 4.63
N VAL A 115 -6.10 -3.69 4.86
CA VAL A 115 -5.47 -3.79 6.19
C VAL A 115 -6.11 -2.82 7.18
N ILE A 116 -6.34 -1.56 6.77
CA ILE A 116 -6.99 -0.55 7.62
C ILE A 116 -8.44 -0.95 7.94
N GLU A 117 -9.21 -1.37 6.94
CA GLU A 117 -10.62 -1.79 7.12
C GLU A 117 -10.70 -3.00 8.06
N GLU A 118 -9.85 -4.02 7.89
CA GLU A 118 -9.80 -5.18 8.78
C GLU A 118 -9.43 -4.79 10.22
N ALA A 119 -8.46 -3.90 10.40
CA ALA A 119 -8.07 -3.42 11.71
C ALA A 119 -9.18 -2.60 12.38
N GLU A 120 -9.85 -1.70 11.64
CA GLU A 120 -10.99 -0.92 12.15
C GLU A 120 -12.17 -1.84 12.53
N GLU A 121 -12.45 -2.90 11.75
CA GLU A 121 -13.45 -3.93 12.11
C GLU A 121 -13.09 -4.70 13.38
N GLN A 122 -11.80 -4.94 13.63
CA GLN A 122 -11.28 -5.58 14.85
C GLN A 122 -11.22 -4.61 16.06
N GLY A 123 -11.70 -3.38 15.89
CA GLY A 123 -11.78 -2.37 16.95
C GLY A 123 -10.49 -1.59 17.18
N PHE A 124 -9.56 -1.59 16.22
CA PHE A 124 -8.44 -0.66 16.22
C PHE A 124 -8.91 0.71 15.73
N SER A 125 -8.31 1.76 16.28
CA SER A 125 -8.47 3.14 15.84
C SER A 125 -7.33 3.52 14.90
N ARG A 126 -7.68 4.14 13.77
CA ARG A 126 -6.71 4.71 12.84
C ARG A 126 -6.35 6.14 13.23
N TYR A 127 -5.06 6.40 13.31
CA TYR A 127 -4.48 7.71 13.50
C TYR A 127 -3.54 8.08 12.36
N GLU A 128 -3.68 9.30 11.89
CA GLU A 128 -2.78 9.93 10.94
C GLU A 128 -1.87 10.85 11.75
N ILE A 129 -0.61 10.45 11.88
CA ILE A 129 0.38 11.09 12.73
C ILE A 129 1.34 11.86 11.84
N THR A 130 1.53 13.16 12.10
CA THR A 130 2.62 13.95 11.51
C THR A 130 3.65 14.23 12.58
N VAL A 131 4.88 13.81 12.32
CA VAL A 131 6.03 14.02 13.21
C VAL A 131 7.00 15.00 12.55
N SER A 132 7.37 16.04 13.29
CA SER A 132 8.41 17.00 12.91
C SER A 132 9.62 16.81 13.81
N LEU A 133 10.76 16.50 13.21
CA LEU A 133 12.06 16.48 13.87
C LEU A 133 12.65 17.89 13.91
N ASN A 134 13.51 18.16 14.89
CA ASN A 134 14.23 19.42 14.98
C ASN A 134 15.18 19.58 13.77
N GLU A 135 15.26 20.79 13.19
CA GLU A 135 16.17 21.11 12.07
C GLU A 135 17.66 20.79 12.36
N SER A 136 18.06 20.78 13.63
CA SER A 136 19.43 20.47 14.09
C SER A 136 19.68 18.98 14.41
N CYS A 137 18.70 18.11 14.17
CA CYS A 137 18.80 16.67 14.42
C CYS A 137 19.90 16.03 13.56
N MET A 138 20.89 15.44 14.22
CA MET A 138 21.92 14.62 13.59
C MET A 138 21.46 13.17 13.60
N LEU A 139 21.63 12.44 12.49
CA LEU A 139 21.20 11.04 12.34
C LEU A 139 19.67 10.87 12.40
N LYS A 140 18.96 11.47 11.43
CA LYS A 140 17.50 11.43 11.34
C LYS A 140 16.97 10.00 11.23
N ALA A 141 17.66 9.12 10.50
CA ALA A 141 17.22 7.74 10.31
C ALA A 141 17.16 6.96 11.63
N VAL A 142 18.14 7.17 12.52
CA VAL A 142 18.14 6.57 13.86
C VAL A 142 16.94 7.06 14.65
N ARG A 143 16.57 8.33 14.48
CA ARG A 143 15.43 8.92 15.18
C ARG A 143 14.10 8.38 14.69
N VAL A 144 13.93 8.27 13.37
CA VAL A 144 12.76 7.61 12.78
C VAL A 144 12.67 6.16 13.25
N TYR A 145 13.79 5.43 13.25
CA TYR A 145 13.83 4.06 13.75
C TYR A 145 13.34 3.94 15.20
N MET A 146 13.82 4.83 16.11
CA MET A 146 13.35 4.85 17.50
C MET A 146 11.84 5.13 17.62
N ILE A 147 11.31 6.00 16.75
CA ILE A 147 9.88 6.30 16.70
C ILE A 147 9.10 5.07 16.23
N PHE A 148 9.56 4.38 15.19
CA PHE A 148 8.92 3.17 14.68
C PHE A 148 8.98 2.01 15.66
N GLU A 149 10.10 1.83 16.36
CA GLU A 149 10.20 0.83 17.44
C GLU A 149 9.12 1.06 18.50
N LYS A 150 8.98 2.30 18.96
CA LYS A 150 7.99 2.68 19.99
C LYS A 150 6.55 2.58 19.49
N LEU A 151 6.29 2.91 18.22
CA LEU A 151 4.98 2.73 17.61
C LEU A 151 4.63 1.23 17.47
N ASN A 152 5.57 0.40 17.04
CA ASN A 152 5.37 -1.05 16.89
C ASN A 152 5.14 -1.77 18.23
N GLU A 153 5.64 -1.23 19.35
CA GLU A 153 5.28 -1.71 20.69
C GLU A 153 3.80 -1.45 21.04
N ALA A 154 3.21 -0.38 20.48
CA ALA A 154 1.87 0.11 20.82
C ALA A 154 0.79 -0.22 19.77
N GLY A 155 1.17 -0.69 18.58
CA GLY A 155 0.24 -0.92 17.47
C GLY A 155 0.96 -1.30 16.18
N GLU A 156 0.32 -1.01 15.05
CA GLU A 156 0.80 -1.38 13.71
C GLU A 156 0.88 -0.15 12.80
N VAL A 157 1.96 -0.04 12.02
CA VAL A 157 2.14 1.03 11.02
C VAL A 157 1.62 0.54 9.68
N ALA A 158 0.55 1.18 9.17
CA ALA A 158 -0.08 0.81 7.92
C ALA A 158 0.55 1.51 6.70
N LYS A 159 1.02 2.76 6.86
CA LYS A 159 1.61 3.55 5.77
C LYS A 159 2.55 4.62 6.32
N THR A 160 3.57 5.00 5.55
CA THR A 160 4.48 6.12 5.83
C THR A 160 4.60 7.05 4.63
N ILE A 161 4.73 8.35 4.89
CA ILE A 161 4.95 9.39 3.86
C ILE A 161 6.05 10.34 4.34
N PRO A 162 7.23 10.41 3.69
CA PRO A 162 7.72 9.54 2.61
C PRO A 162 7.77 8.05 3.00
N ALA A 163 7.97 7.18 2.00
CA ALA A 163 8.06 5.74 2.22
C ALA A 163 9.19 5.38 3.21
N ALA A 164 9.03 4.28 3.96
CA ALA A 164 9.97 3.87 5.01
C ALA A 164 11.43 3.81 4.53
N GLU A 165 11.65 3.33 3.31
CA GLU A 165 12.99 3.26 2.67
C GLU A 165 13.66 4.64 2.59
N VAL A 166 12.90 5.68 2.22
CA VAL A 166 13.38 7.07 2.11
C VAL A 166 13.72 7.65 3.50
N LEU A 167 12.93 7.26 4.51
CA LEU A 167 13.19 7.67 5.89
C LEU A 167 14.45 7.02 6.45
N GLU A 168 14.76 5.79 6.05
CA GLU A 168 15.98 5.06 6.43
C GLU A 168 17.24 5.63 5.76
N THR A 169 17.13 6.17 4.55
CA THR A 169 18.25 6.80 3.82
C THR A 169 18.45 8.28 4.15
N GLU A 170 17.67 8.83 5.09
CA GLU A 170 17.68 10.26 5.47
C GLU A 170 17.32 11.25 4.34
N ASP A 171 16.70 10.77 3.26
CA ASP A 171 16.36 11.60 2.10
C ASP A 171 14.99 12.27 2.27
N PHE A 172 14.82 12.96 3.39
CA PHE A 172 13.63 13.74 3.70
C PHE A 172 14.00 15.01 4.46
N GLY A 173 13.05 15.96 4.52
CA GLY A 173 13.21 17.21 5.24
C GLY A 173 13.27 16.99 6.76
N THR A 174 12.30 17.51 7.49
CA THR A 174 12.17 17.31 8.94
C THR A 174 10.88 16.59 9.32
N ASP A 175 9.92 16.59 8.39
CA ASP A 175 8.56 16.15 8.64
C ASP A 175 8.31 14.84 7.90
N PHE A 176 7.64 13.92 8.57
CA PHE A 176 7.11 12.70 7.97
C PHE A 176 5.76 12.36 8.59
N GLN A 177 4.98 11.55 7.88
CA GLN A 177 3.65 11.13 8.29
C GLN A 177 3.59 9.61 8.41
N VAL A 178 2.77 9.14 9.36
CA VAL A 178 2.58 7.73 9.66
C VAL A 178 1.10 7.47 9.85
N CYS A 179 0.55 6.52 9.08
CA CYS A 179 -0.76 5.95 9.34
C CYS A 179 -0.58 4.82 10.35
N PHE A 180 -1.16 4.99 11.54
CA PHE A 180 -0.95 4.12 12.68
C PHE A 180 -2.27 3.54 13.18
N LEU A 181 -2.28 2.24 13.44
CA LEU A 181 -3.43 1.47 13.88
C LEU A 181 -3.18 1.00 15.32
N THR A 182 -4.00 1.44 16.27
CA THR A 182 -3.84 1.04 17.68
C THR A 182 -5.17 1.01 18.43
N LYS A 183 -5.20 0.29 19.55
CA LYS A 183 -6.31 0.31 20.51
C LYS A 183 -6.13 1.36 21.61
N GLN A 184 -4.94 1.97 21.69
CA GLN A 184 -4.62 3.00 22.68
C GLN A 184 -5.19 4.36 22.26
N PRO A 185 -5.52 5.24 23.21
CA PRO A 185 -6.00 6.58 22.89
C PRO A 185 -4.88 7.45 22.29
N ALA A 186 -5.25 8.39 21.42
CA ALA A 186 -4.31 9.32 20.77
C ALA A 186 -3.40 10.09 21.74
N GLU A 187 -3.87 10.37 22.96
CA GLU A 187 -3.09 11.09 23.99
C GLU A 187 -1.86 10.29 24.44
N GLU A 188 -2.00 8.98 24.66
CA GLU A 188 -0.91 8.08 25.05
C GLU A 188 0.14 7.97 23.93
N ILE A 189 -0.33 7.84 22.68
CA ILE A 189 0.56 7.78 21.51
C ILE A 189 1.33 9.09 21.33
N LYS A 190 0.66 10.23 21.54
CA LYS A 190 1.33 11.53 21.46
C LYS A 190 2.42 11.65 22.52
N GLU A 191 2.15 11.24 23.75
CA GLU A 191 3.13 11.27 24.84
C GLU A 191 4.33 10.36 24.56
N LEU A 192 4.06 9.15 24.04
CA LEU A 192 5.07 8.16 23.68
C LEU A 192 6.04 8.68 22.60
N ILE A 193 5.54 9.32 21.54
CA ILE A 193 6.41 9.91 20.50
C ILE A 193 7.11 11.18 21.01
N SER A 194 6.40 12.02 21.77
CA SER A 194 6.97 13.27 22.30
C SER A 194 8.07 13.03 23.36
N GLY A 195 8.12 11.85 23.96
CA GLY A 195 9.19 11.44 24.87
C GLY A 195 10.53 11.15 24.19
N ILE A 196 10.55 10.99 22.86
CA ILE A 196 11.76 10.80 22.07
C ILE A 196 12.39 12.18 21.88
N SER A 197 13.67 12.34 22.22
CA SER A 197 14.31 13.65 22.13
C SER A 197 14.40 14.13 20.67
N GLU A 198 14.65 15.41 20.41
CA GLU A 198 14.75 15.95 19.02
C GLU A 198 13.49 15.81 18.15
N VAL A 199 12.38 15.31 18.70
CA VAL A 199 11.04 15.50 18.15
C VAL A 199 10.57 16.89 18.57
N GLU A 200 10.29 17.76 17.60
CA GLU A 200 9.85 19.13 17.84
C GLU A 200 8.32 19.22 17.94
N ASN A 201 7.60 18.50 17.07
CA ASN A 201 6.15 18.55 17.05
C ASN A 201 5.53 17.20 16.65
N VAL A 202 4.42 16.84 17.29
CA VAL A 202 3.63 15.67 16.96
C VAL A 202 2.17 16.09 16.84
N LYS A 203 1.61 15.94 15.65
CA LYS A 203 0.18 16.15 15.36
C LYS A 203 -0.45 14.80 15.10
N ILE A 204 -1.58 14.54 15.75
CA ILE A 204 -2.35 13.31 15.57
C ILE A 204 -3.77 13.72 15.18
N SER A 205 -4.24 13.21 14.04
CA SER A 205 -5.64 13.28 13.61
C SER A 205 -6.24 11.89 13.51
N ALA A 206 -7.54 11.77 13.74
CA ALA A 206 -8.25 10.53 13.41
C ALA A 206 -8.31 10.39 11.87
N GLY A 207 -8.08 9.17 11.37
CA GLY A 207 -8.10 8.93 9.94
C GLY A 207 -9.46 9.27 9.31
N ALA A 208 -9.45 9.97 8.17
CA ALA A 208 -10.68 10.29 7.45
C ALA A 208 -11.33 8.99 6.92
N PRO A 209 -12.66 8.80 7.03
CA PRO A 209 -13.30 7.55 6.64
C PRO A 209 -12.88 7.15 5.21
N LEU A 210 -12.40 5.92 5.07
CA LEU A 210 -12.07 5.37 3.76
C LEU A 210 -13.37 5.39 2.95
N LYS A 211 -13.44 6.23 1.92
CA LYS A 211 -14.61 6.30 1.06
C LYS A 211 -14.81 4.92 0.44
N THR A 212 -15.75 4.16 0.96
CA THR A 212 -16.31 2.99 0.28
C THR A 212 -16.83 3.50 -1.06
N ALA A 213 -16.48 2.85 -2.16
CA ALA A 213 -17.09 3.13 -3.45
C ALA A 213 -18.61 2.92 -3.32
N GLU A 214 -19.31 4.03 -3.10
CA GLU A 214 -20.76 4.04 -2.92
C GLU A 214 -21.39 3.68 -4.26
N LYS A 215 -22.14 2.57 -4.26
CA LYS A 215 -23.16 2.27 -5.27
C LYS A 215 -23.94 3.56 -5.59
N PRO A 216 -24.25 3.87 -6.85
CA PRO A 216 -24.99 5.07 -7.20
C PRO A 216 -26.39 4.99 -6.58
N GLN A 217 -26.60 5.67 -5.45
CA GLN A 217 -27.90 5.82 -4.83
C GLN A 217 -28.59 7.00 -5.50
N ALA A 218 -29.77 6.69 -6.03
CA ALA A 218 -30.64 7.58 -6.77
C ALA A 218 -30.87 8.91 -6.05
N ALA A 219 -30.72 9.99 -6.81
CA ALA A 219 -31.12 11.32 -6.42
C ALA A 219 -32.62 11.38 -6.12
N GLU A 220 -32.97 11.80 -4.92
CA GLU A 220 -34.28 12.40 -4.63
C GLU A 220 -34.08 13.76 -3.94
N PRO A 221 -35.01 14.70 -4.17
CA PRO A 221 -34.67 16.11 -4.32
C PRO A 221 -34.79 16.92 -3.04
N VAL A 222 -33.97 17.97 -3.00
CA VAL A 222 -33.95 19.07 -2.03
C VAL A 222 -35.35 19.66 -1.82
N LYS A 223 -35.78 19.76 -0.56
CA LYS A 223 -36.84 20.69 -0.13
C LYS A 223 -36.37 21.54 1.03
N GLU A 224 -36.37 22.84 0.75
CA GLU A 224 -36.13 23.95 1.68
C GLU A 224 -37.09 23.95 2.87
N ALA A 225 -36.57 24.49 3.99
CA ALA A 225 -37.27 24.70 5.24
C ALA A 225 -38.37 25.78 5.15
N PRO A 226 -39.36 25.71 6.04
CA PRO A 226 -39.87 26.93 6.67
C PRO A 226 -39.94 26.85 8.21
N VAL A 227 -39.89 28.04 8.81
CA VAL A 227 -39.73 28.34 10.24
C VAL A 227 -41.09 28.63 10.92
N LYS A 228 -41.27 28.11 12.17
CA LYS A 228 -42.24 28.46 13.26
C LYS A 228 -43.74 28.22 12.94
N LYS A 229 -44.58 27.66 13.84
CA LYS A 229 -44.84 27.98 15.26
C LYS A 229 -45.73 26.85 15.88
N ALA A 230 -45.70 26.74 17.22
CA ALA A 230 -46.47 25.86 18.12
C ALA A 230 -48.02 25.89 17.92
N GLU A 231 -48.87 24.92 18.33
CA GLU A 231 -49.06 24.29 19.66
C GLU A 231 -50.02 23.05 19.59
N LYS A 232 -49.78 22.06 20.47
CA LYS A 232 -50.70 21.13 21.24
C LYS A 232 -51.80 20.25 20.56
N GLN A 233 -51.54 18.92 20.53
CA GLN A 233 -52.24 17.73 21.15
C GLN A 233 -53.81 17.62 21.27
N PRO A 234 -54.43 16.42 21.49
CA PRO A 234 -53.96 14.99 21.42
C PRO A 234 -54.97 13.88 20.92
N LYS A 235 -54.42 12.71 20.48
CA LYS A 235 -54.86 11.26 20.60
C LYS A 235 -56.26 10.77 20.07
N PRO A 236 -56.58 9.44 19.96
CA PRO A 236 -55.79 8.19 20.19
C PRO A 236 -55.98 6.98 19.19
N GLN A 237 -55.12 5.94 19.36
CA GLN A 237 -55.28 4.47 19.11
C GLN A 237 -55.35 3.97 17.65
N ALA A 238 -54.74 2.84 17.25
CA ALA A 238 -54.61 1.54 17.91
C ALA A 238 -53.34 0.74 17.53
N LYS A 239 -53.02 -0.23 18.40
CA LYS A 239 -51.95 -1.23 18.31
C LYS A 239 -52.28 -2.34 17.30
N THR A 240 -51.24 -2.95 16.69
CA THR A 240 -51.15 -4.41 16.50
C THR A 240 -49.67 -4.80 16.53
N GLU A 241 -49.35 -5.75 17.41
CA GLU A 241 -48.07 -6.45 17.52
C GLU A 241 -48.05 -7.66 16.56
N GLU A 242 -46.92 -7.94 15.91
CA GLU A 242 -46.53 -9.31 15.56
C GLU A 242 -45.00 -9.43 15.36
N GLN A 243 -44.47 -10.59 15.73
CA GLN A 243 -43.10 -10.95 16.12
C GLN A 243 -42.05 -11.04 14.98
N PRO A 244 -40.74 -11.06 15.31
CA PRO A 244 -39.64 -11.08 14.33
C PRO A 244 -39.35 -12.49 13.82
N LYS A 245 -39.25 -12.66 12.50
CA LYS A 245 -38.67 -13.86 11.87
C LYS A 245 -37.17 -13.70 11.72
N HIS A 246 -36.43 -14.56 12.43
CA HIS A 246 -35.02 -14.85 12.22
C HIS A 246 -34.82 -15.34 10.78
N HIS A 247 -34.08 -14.60 9.95
CA HIS A 247 -33.40 -15.14 8.78
C HIS A 247 -31.92 -15.21 9.14
N SER A 248 -31.43 -16.41 9.44
CA SER A 248 -30.00 -16.71 9.39
C SER A 248 -29.58 -16.69 7.93
N GLY A 249 -29.34 -15.50 7.39
CA GLY A 249 -28.68 -15.36 6.09
C GLY A 249 -27.30 -15.97 6.20
N SER A 250 -27.04 -17.04 5.45
CA SER A 250 -25.69 -17.51 5.19
C SER A 250 -24.86 -16.31 4.71
N LYS A 251 -23.80 -15.98 5.44
CA LYS A 251 -22.89 -14.88 5.13
C LYS A 251 -22.08 -15.29 3.90
N THR A 252 -22.65 -15.10 2.71
CA THR A 252 -21.99 -15.44 1.45
C THR A 252 -20.95 -14.37 1.16
N ILE A 253 -19.68 -14.70 1.41
CA ILE A 253 -18.54 -13.86 1.04
C ILE A 253 -18.38 -13.97 -0.48
N ARG A 254 -18.56 -12.86 -1.19
CA ARG A 254 -18.29 -12.78 -2.62
C ARG A 254 -16.79 -12.63 -2.81
N VAL A 255 -16.13 -13.71 -3.17
CA VAL A 255 -14.71 -13.70 -3.51
C VAL A 255 -14.59 -13.47 -5.02
N ASN A 256 -13.78 -12.49 -5.44
CA ASN A 256 -13.52 -12.22 -6.85
C ASN A 256 -12.80 -13.43 -7.48
N ILE A 257 -13.36 -13.96 -8.57
CA ILE A 257 -12.84 -15.15 -9.29
C ILE A 257 -11.40 -14.90 -9.77
N GLU A 258 -11.05 -13.68 -10.17
CA GLU A 258 -9.69 -13.30 -10.61
C GLU A 258 -8.65 -13.39 -9.48
N ARG A 259 -9.08 -13.19 -8.23
CA ARG A 259 -8.22 -13.31 -7.04
C ARG A 259 -7.95 -14.77 -6.67
N LEU A 260 -8.92 -15.66 -6.91
CA LEU A 260 -8.74 -17.10 -6.73
C LEU A 260 -7.79 -17.68 -7.78
N ASP A 261 -7.91 -17.22 -9.03
CA ASP A 261 -7.00 -17.63 -10.11
C ASP A 261 -5.58 -17.09 -9.88
N SER A 262 -5.44 -15.85 -9.39
CA SER A 262 -4.14 -15.30 -8.99
C SER A 262 -3.53 -16.08 -7.82
N SER A 263 -4.34 -16.40 -6.79
CA SER A 263 -3.91 -17.23 -5.66
C SER A 263 -3.47 -18.63 -6.12
N MET A 264 -4.13 -19.20 -7.14
CA MET A 264 -3.72 -20.46 -7.74
C MET A 264 -2.37 -20.34 -8.46
N ASN A 265 -2.11 -19.26 -9.20
CA ASN A 265 -0.81 -19.04 -9.84
C ASN A 265 0.32 -18.90 -8.81
N LEU A 266 0.11 -18.13 -7.73
CA LEU A 266 1.08 -18.02 -6.63
C LEU A 266 1.29 -19.38 -5.95
N PHE A 267 0.23 -20.19 -5.86
CA PHE A 267 0.30 -21.53 -5.31
C PHE A 267 1.09 -22.50 -6.21
N GLU A 268 0.93 -22.39 -7.54
CA GLU A 268 1.70 -23.17 -8.53
C GLU A 268 3.19 -22.86 -8.43
N GLU A 269 3.57 -21.58 -8.27
CA GLU A 269 4.95 -21.16 -8.03
C GLU A 269 5.48 -21.69 -6.68
N LEU A 270 4.68 -21.61 -5.61
CA LEU A 270 5.03 -22.13 -4.28
C LEU A 270 5.30 -23.65 -4.30
N VAL A 271 4.53 -24.41 -5.06
CA VAL A 271 4.75 -25.87 -5.20
C VAL A 271 6.06 -26.17 -5.92
N ILE A 272 6.43 -25.38 -6.91
CA ILE A 272 7.70 -25.52 -7.65
C ILE A 272 8.88 -25.23 -6.71
N ASP A 273 8.84 -24.11 -6.00
CA ASP A 273 9.92 -23.71 -5.08
C ASP A 273 10.04 -24.67 -3.89
N ARG A 274 8.91 -25.16 -3.36
CA ARG A 274 8.90 -26.23 -2.37
C ARG A 274 9.58 -27.50 -2.88
N GLY A 275 9.28 -27.93 -4.11
CA GLY A 275 9.90 -29.13 -4.68
C GLY A 275 11.42 -29.00 -4.79
N ARG A 276 11.89 -27.81 -5.17
CA ARG A 276 13.33 -27.48 -5.18
C ARG A 276 13.93 -27.49 -3.77
N LEU A 277 13.22 -26.95 -2.79
CA LEU A 277 13.64 -26.92 -1.39
C LEU A 277 13.72 -28.33 -0.78
N GLU A 278 12.81 -29.23 -1.16
CA GLU A 278 12.82 -30.65 -0.77
C GLU A 278 14.01 -31.40 -1.37
N GLN A 279 14.36 -31.10 -2.62
CA GLN A 279 15.55 -31.68 -3.25
C GLN A 279 16.84 -31.22 -2.56
N ILE A 280 16.98 -29.92 -2.28
CA ILE A 280 18.13 -29.35 -1.58
C ILE A 280 18.24 -29.93 -0.16
N ALA A 281 17.11 -30.06 0.55
CA ALA A 281 17.09 -30.67 1.88
C ALA A 281 17.58 -32.13 1.89
N LYS A 282 17.18 -32.92 0.88
CA LYS A 282 17.65 -34.30 0.70
C LYS A 282 19.13 -34.38 0.32
N GLU A 283 19.63 -33.44 -0.48
CA GLU A 283 21.05 -33.38 -0.87
C GLU A 283 21.96 -33.00 0.31
N LEU A 284 21.48 -32.14 1.21
CA LEU A 284 22.21 -31.71 2.41
C LEU A 284 22.19 -32.74 3.56
N ASP A 285 21.36 -33.79 3.47
CA ASP A 285 21.18 -34.85 4.47
C ASP A 285 20.95 -34.32 5.91
N HIS A 286 20.24 -33.19 6.02
CA HIS A 286 19.98 -32.52 7.30
C HIS A 286 18.57 -32.86 7.79
N ASN A 287 18.48 -33.66 8.86
CA ASN A 287 17.21 -34.18 9.38
C ASN A 287 16.22 -33.08 9.78
N GLU A 288 16.67 -32.04 10.48
CA GLU A 288 15.79 -30.94 10.95
C GLU A 288 15.27 -30.06 9.80
N LEU A 289 16.08 -29.93 8.73
CA LEU A 289 15.67 -29.21 7.53
C LEU A 289 14.61 -30.03 6.80
N THR A 290 14.86 -31.33 6.62
CA THR A 290 13.92 -32.28 6.00
C THR A 290 12.57 -32.29 6.72
N GLU A 291 12.56 -32.37 8.05
CA GLU A 291 11.32 -32.32 8.85
C GLU A 291 10.57 -30.98 8.67
N THR A 292 11.31 -29.87 8.58
CA THR A 292 10.73 -28.55 8.32
C THR A 292 10.14 -28.46 6.90
N VAL A 293 10.81 -29.01 5.89
CA VAL A 293 10.32 -29.08 4.51
C VAL A 293 9.09 -29.99 4.40
N GLU A 294 9.05 -31.10 5.13
CA GLU A 294 7.89 -31.99 5.21
C GLU A 294 6.68 -31.31 5.88
N ARG A 295 6.91 -30.50 6.91
CA ARG A 295 5.85 -29.68 7.52
C ARG A 295 5.32 -28.63 6.55
N LEU A 296 6.20 -27.94 5.83
CA LEU A 296 5.84 -26.97 4.80
C LEU A 296 5.05 -27.64 3.67
N THR A 297 5.48 -28.83 3.26
CA THR A 297 4.79 -29.69 2.30
C THR A 297 3.33 -29.94 2.66
N ARG A 298 3.07 -30.30 3.92
CA ARG A 298 1.71 -30.58 4.39
C ARG A 298 0.85 -29.32 4.41
N ILE A 299 1.36 -28.22 4.95
CA ILE A 299 0.62 -26.94 5.05
C ILE A 299 0.29 -26.40 3.66
N SER A 300 1.23 -26.46 2.72
CA SER A 300 0.98 -26.07 1.33
C SER A 300 -0.08 -26.97 0.69
N GLY A 301 -0.06 -28.29 0.91
CA GLY A 301 -1.10 -29.19 0.40
C GLY A 301 -2.51 -28.88 0.93
N ASP A 302 -2.61 -28.48 2.20
CA ASP A 302 -3.89 -28.06 2.80
C ASP A 302 -4.38 -26.74 2.17
N LEU A 303 -3.49 -25.77 1.95
CA LEU A 303 -3.80 -24.52 1.24
C LEU A 303 -4.27 -24.79 -0.20
N GLN A 304 -3.64 -25.72 -0.93
CA GLN A 304 -4.07 -26.14 -2.26
C GLN A 304 -5.52 -26.62 -2.26
N SER A 305 -5.83 -27.48 -1.30
CA SER A 305 -7.14 -28.12 -1.18
C SER A 305 -8.21 -27.10 -0.85
N ILE A 306 -7.90 -26.13 0.01
CA ILE A 306 -8.78 -25.01 0.35
C ILE A 306 -9.06 -24.15 -0.89
N THR A 307 -8.04 -23.76 -1.66
CA THR A 307 -8.19 -22.96 -2.88
C THR A 307 -8.99 -23.71 -3.96
N LEU A 308 -8.76 -25.01 -4.13
CA LEU A 308 -9.54 -25.87 -5.03
C LEU A 308 -11.01 -26.00 -4.60
N ASN A 309 -11.27 -26.12 -3.30
CA ASN A 309 -12.62 -26.18 -2.75
C ASN A 309 -13.35 -24.84 -2.89
N MET A 310 -12.66 -23.70 -2.77
CA MET A 310 -13.25 -22.37 -3.05
C MET A 310 -13.63 -22.19 -4.51
N ARG A 311 -12.96 -22.90 -5.44
CA ARG A 311 -13.24 -22.87 -6.88
C ARG A 311 -14.43 -23.76 -7.29
N MET A 312 -14.87 -24.69 -6.44
CA MET A 312 -16.03 -25.53 -6.76
C MET A 312 -17.34 -24.75 -6.62
N VAL A 313 -17.82 -24.24 -7.75
CA VAL A 313 -19.21 -23.79 -7.90
C VAL A 313 -20.13 -24.99 -7.72
N PRO A 314 -21.08 -25.00 -6.77
CA PRO A 314 -22.12 -26.01 -6.76
C PRO A 314 -22.99 -25.79 -8.00
N VAL A 315 -23.01 -26.75 -8.92
CA VAL A 315 -23.98 -26.77 -10.02
C VAL A 315 -25.31 -27.21 -9.40
N GLU A 316 -26.18 -26.25 -9.09
CA GLU A 316 -27.58 -26.55 -8.78
C GLU A 316 -28.25 -27.03 -10.09
N THR A 317 -28.61 -28.32 -10.14
CA THR A 317 -29.47 -28.91 -11.18
C THR A 317 -30.94 -28.71 -10.87
#